data_AF-A0A8I0DUS5-F1
#
_entry.id   AF-A0A8I0DUS5-F1
#
_cell.length_a   1.000
_cell.length_b   1.000
_cell.length_c   1.000
_cell.angle_alpha   90.00
_cell.angle_beta   90.00
_cell.angle_gamma   90.00
#
_symmetry.space_group_name_H-M   'P 1'
#
loop_
_entity.id
_entity.type
_entity.pdbx_description
1 polymer ?
#
loop_
_entity_poly.entity_id
_entity_poly.type
_entity_poly.pdbx_seq_one_letter_code
_entity_poly.pdbx_strand_id
1 'polypeptide(L)'
;MADYKEFYEARKEIIDIVKKDLIGPVYEDEILVERPTQYYVMGKLYPRAKDEQDNESDTDEDVTTNSGMDQNTDSYDSALASTNVIDPSTMGVTFTVKPGVKQIKVSVSYAQYHSNTKEEIDKQGLDVSKYENDVTDKTLFWVRELGKQAFVFDIGKDKEYRIVDEIYLRSFTHKTFESGETVITIVLTNKYVIDQFDFDEKNNHSLFQPEITIVSDEMEGRVFTSVRR
;
A
#
# COMPACT_ATOMS: atom_id res chain seq x y z
N MET A 1 -12.74 -11.25 -37.79
CA MET A 1 -12.50 -10.28 -36.71
C MET A 1 -11.19 -9.59 -37.04
N ALA A 2 -11.15 -8.26 -37.10
CA ALA A 2 -9.91 -7.55 -37.40
C ALA A 2 -8.88 -7.83 -36.29
N ASP A 3 -7.62 -7.99 -36.68
CA ASP A 3 -6.52 -8.23 -35.77
C ASP A 3 -6.15 -6.91 -35.07
N TYR A 4 -6.70 -6.70 -33.87
CA TYR A 4 -6.44 -5.51 -33.05
C TYR A 4 -5.23 -5.69 -32.12
N LYS A 5 -4.42 -6.73 -32.32
CA LYS A 5 -3.31 -7.06 -31.43
C LYS A 5 -2.35 -5.90 -31.24
N GLU A 6 -1.95 -5.24 -32.33
CA GLU A 6 -1.02 -4.08 -32.29
C GLU A 6 -1.59 -2.92 -31.46
N PHE A 7 -2.90 -2.66 -31.54
CA PHE A 7 -3.55 -1.62 -30.73
C PHE A 7 -3.60 -1.98 -29.25
N TYR A 8 -3.80 -3.25 -28.91
CA TYR A 8 -3.75 -3.72 -27.52
C TYR A 8 -2.33 -3.68 -26.94
N GLU A 9 -1.32 -3.96 -27.77
CA GLU A 9 0.09 -3.84 -27.38
C GLU A 9 0.46 -2.38 -27.12
N ALA A 10 0.15 -1.46 -28.04
CA ALA A 10 0.36 -0.03 -27.85
C ALA A 10 -0.37 0.50 -26.59
N ARG A 11 -1.60 0.06 -26.33
CA ARG A 11 -2.33 0.44 -25.10
C ARG A 11 -1.62 -0.02 -23.83
N LYS A 12 -1.03 -1.22 -23.82
CA LYS A 12 -0.28 -1.73 -22.66
C LYS A 12 0.96 -0.89 -22.39
N GLU A 13 1.68 -0.52 -23.44
CA GLU A 13 2.87 0.34 -23.31
C GLU A 13 2.50 1.72 -22.74
N ILE A 14 1.42 2.34 -23.23
CA ILE A 14 0.93 3.62 -22.69
C ILE A 14 0.55 3.47 -21.22
N ILE A 15 -0.15 2.40 -20.83
CA ILE A 15 -0.52 2.15 -19.44
C ILE A 15 0.72 1.96 -18.57
N ASP A 16 1.75 1.25 -19.06
CA ASP A 16 3.01 1.05 -18.32
C ASP A 16 3.74 2.37 -18.08
N ILE A 17 3.84 3.22 -19.11
CA ILE A 17 4.44 4.55 -19.00
C ILE A 17 3.70 5.39 -17.94
N VAL A 18 2.38 5.44 -18.03
CA VAL A 18 1.55 6.20 -17.06
C VAL A 18 1.67 5.63 -15.65
N LYS A 19 1.75 4.31 -15.50
CA LYS A 19 1.95 3.68 -14.18
C LYS A 19 3.30 4.05 -13.59
N LYS A 20 4.37 3.99 -14.38
CA LYS A 20 5.73 4.36 -13.96
C LYS A 20 5.84 5.83 -13.59
N ASP A 21 5.14 6.71 -14.30
CA ASP A 21 5.14 8.15 -14.02
C ASP A 21 4.35 8.50 -12.75
N LEU A 22 3.16 7.91 -12.55
CA LEU A 22 2.27 8.29 -11.46
C LEU A 22 2.54 7.56 -10.13
N ILE A 23 2.89 6.27 -10.20
CA ILE A 23 3.06 5.36 -9.05
C ILE A 23 4.52 4.95 -8.90
N GLY A 24 5.19 4.71 -10.02
CA GLY A 24 6.55 4.20 -10.05
C GLY A 24 6.69 2.70 -9.80
N PRO A 25 7.93 2.23 -9.65
CA PRO A 25 9.14 3.03 -9.87
C PRO A 25 9.43 3.17 -11.37
N VAL A 26 10.28 4.12 -11.78
CA VAL A 26 10.77 4.15 -13.17
C VAL A 26 11.80 3.03 -13.39
N TYR A 27 12.67 2.81 -12.40
CA TYR A 27 13.69 1.76 -12.36
C TYR A 27 13.67 1.00 -11.03
N GLU A 28 14.06 -0.28 -11.02
CA GLU A 28 14.01 -1.07 -9.78
C GLU A 28 15.03 -0.60 -8.73
N ASP A 29 16.22 -0.22 -9.17
CA ASP A 29 17.35 0.30 -8.39
C ASP A 29 17.41 1.83 -8.39
N GLU A 30 16.24 2.47 -8.40
CA GLU A 30 16.10 3.91 -8.51
C GLU A 30 16.75 4.67 -7.33
N ILE A 31 17.42 5.76 -7.70
CA ILE A 31 17.95 6.77 -6.78
C ILE A 31 17.38 8.10 -7.25
N LEU A 32 16.71 8.83 -6.36
CA LEU A 32 16.13 10.14 -6.65
C LEU A 32 16.92 11.25 -5.93
N VAL A 33 17.05 12.41 -6.55
CA VAL A 33 17.58 13.63 -5.92
C VAL A 33 16.48 14.55 -5.40
N GLU A 34 15.24 14.27 -5.81
CA GLU A 34 14.02 14.90 -5.32
C GLU A 34 13.34 14.01 -4.28
N ARG A 35 12.54 14.61 -3.40
CA ARG A 35 11.78 13.89 -2.38
C ARG A 35 10.80 12.90 -3.06
N PRO A 36 10.83 11.60 -2.72
CA PRO A 36 9.98 10.58 -3.32
C PRO A 36 8.48 10.89 -3.25
N THR A 37 8.01 11.49 -2.16
CA THR A 37 6.61 11.93 -2.00
C THR A 37 6.19 13.04 -2.98
N GLN A 38 7.14 13.82 -3.49
CA GLN A 38 6.93 14.83 -4.53
C GLN A 38 7.10 14.24 -5.93
N TYR A 39 8.06 13.32 -6.10
CA TYR A 39 8.36 12.68 -7.37
C TYR A 39 7.20 11.80 -7.87
N TYR A 40 6.64 10.96 -7.00
CA TYR A 40 5.47 10.14 -7.33
C TYR A 40 4.19 10.78 -6.81
N VAL A 41 3.15 10.79 -7.65
CA VAL A 41 1.88 11.44 -7.33
C VAL A 41 1.03 10.59 -6.40
N MET A 42 0.97 9.27 -6.63
CA MET A 42 0.07 8.34 -5.92
C MET A 42 0.77 7.02 -5.57
N GLY A 43 0.02 6.08 -4.96
CA GLY A 43 0.57 4.78 -4.55
C GLY A 43 1.47 4.90 -3.32
N LYS A 44 1.04 5.68 -2.32
CA LYS A 44 1.80 5.99 -1.10
C LYS A 44 0.94 5.75 0.14
N LEU A 45 1.52 5.19 1.20
CA LEU A 45 0.97 5.22 2.56
C LEU A 45 1.88 6.06 3.44
N TYR A 46 1.39 7.22 3.85
CA TYR A 46 2.15 8.19 4.62
C TYR A 46 2.20 7.82 6.10
N PRO A 47 3.24 8.25 6.84
CA PRO A 47 3.17 8.28 8.29
C PRO A 47 2.11 9.28 8.74
N ARG A 48 1.61 9.12 9.96
CA ARG A 48 0.60 9.97 10.58
C ARG A 48 1.23 11.21 11.20
N ALA A 49 0.54 12.34 11.13
CA ALA A 49 0.96 13.51 11.88
C ALA A 49 0.61 13.32 13.37
N LYS A 50 1.48 13.80 14.28
CA LYS A 50 1.20 13.79 15.73
C LYS A 50 -0.16 14.38 16.10
N ASP A 51 -0.55 15.47 15.43
CA ASP A 51 -1.80 16.18 15.72
C ASP A 51 -3.05 15.42 15.22
N GLU A 52 -2.89 14.46 14.30
CA GLU A 52 -3.96 13.56 13.82
C GLU A 52 -4.19 12.40 14.80
N GLN A 53 -3.16 11.98 15.53
CA GLN A 53 -3.26 10.87 16.49
C GLN A 53 -4.25 11.13 17.64
N ASP A 54 -4.40 12.40 18.04
CA ASP A 54 -5.30 12.78 19.13
C ASP A 54 -6.79 12.87 18.70
N ASN A 55 -7.09 12.86 17.39
CA ASN A 55 -8.44 13.04 16.86
C ASN A 55 -9.03 11.82 16.12
N GLU A 56 -8.22 10.80 15.81
CA GLU A 56 -8.69 9.63 15.05
C GLU A 56 -8.93 8.41 15.96
N SER A 57 -10.20 8.07 16.15
CA SER A 57 -10.60 6.68 16.44
C SER A 57 -10.22 5.80 15.25
N ASP A 58 -9.33 4.83 15.48
CA ASP A 58 -8.86 3.75 14.58
C ASP A 58 -9.18 3.93 13.08
N THR A 59 -8.27 4.54 12.31
CA THR A 59 -8.30 4.57 10.83
C THR A 59 -8.40 3.21 10.16
N ASP A 60 -8.08 2.13 10.87
CA ASP A 60 -8.36 0.77 10.41
C ASP A 60 -9.88 0.52 10.29
N GLU A 61 -10.70 1.09 11.19
CA GLU A 61 -12.16 0.96 11.16
C GLU A 61 -12.74 1.58 9.88
N ASP A 62 -12.25 2.72 9.42
CA ASP A 62 -12.72 3.38 8.19
C ASP A 62 -12.53 2.56 6.90
N VAL A 63 -11.45 1.77 6.84
CA VAL A 63 -11.22 0.85 5.71
C VAL A 63 -12.17 -0.36 5.79
N THR A 64 -12.53 -0.78 7.00
CA THR A 64 -13.42 -1.92 7.23
C THR A 64 -14.91 -1.58 7.08
N THR A 65 -15.33 -0.35 7.42
CA THR A 65 -16.73 0.12 7.37
C THR A 65 -17.22 0.42 5.95
N ASN A 66 -16.33 0.77 5.02
CA ASN A 66 -16.67 0.96 3.60
C ASN A 66 -17.01 -0.34 2.84
N SER A 67 -16.97 -1.49 3.50
CA SER A 67 -17.47 -2.76 2.97
C SER A 67 -18.99 -2.71 2.90
N GLY A 68 -19.55 -2.15 1.82
CA GLY A 68 -20.96 -1.77 1.60
C GLY A 68 -22.04 -2.85 1.82
N MET A 69 -22.14 -3.39 3.04
CA MET A 69 -23.05 -4.45 3.42
C MET A 69 -23.90 -4.12 4.65
N ASP A 70 -23.69 -2.99 5.32
CA ASP A 70 -24.69 -2.40 6.20
C ASP A 70 -24.73 -0.88 6.03
N GLN A 71 -25.77 -0.40 5.37
CA GLN A 71 -26.16 1.01 5.38
C GLN A 71 -26.82 1.30 6.74
N ASN A 72 -26.02 1.30 7.82
CA ASN A 72 -26.42 1.97 9.05
C ASN A 72 -26.11 3.45 8.89
N THR A 73 -27.05 4.30 9.29
CA THR A 73 -27.07 5.75 9.10
C THR A 73 -25.90 6.50 9.72
N ASP A 74 -25.06 5.84 10.52
CA ASP A 74 -23.81 6.37 11.07
C ASP A 74 -22.63 6.32 10.06
N SER A 75 -22.78 5.60 8.93
CA SER A 75 -21.76 5.49 7.87
C SER A 75 -21.57 6.77 7.03
N TYR A 76 -22.44 7.77 7.18
CA TYR A 76 -22.29 9.04 6.49
C TYR A 76 -21.21 9.92 7.11
N ASP A 77 -21.02 9.87 8.43
CA ASP A 77 -20.01 10.68 9.11
C ASP A 77 -18.58 10.13 8.91
N SER A 78 -18.39 8.81 8.82
CA SER A 78 -17.08 8.20 8.53
C SER A 78 -16.61 8.43 7.08
N ALA A 79 -17.54 8.38 6.10
CA ALA A 79 -17.24 8.71 4.71
C ALA A 79 -16.85 10.19 4.53
N LEU A 80 -17.42 11.09 5.35
CA LEU A 80 -17.06 12.51 5.34
C LEU A 80 -15.74 12.79 6.08
N ALA A 81 -15.45 12.06 7.17
CA ALA A 81 -14.18 12.15 7.89
C ALA A 81 -12.98 11.76 7.00
N SER A 82 -13.10 10.67 6.24
CA SER A 82 -12.08 10.19 5.29
C SER A 82 -11.91 11.07 4.05
N THR A 83 -12.87 11.96 3.73
CA THR A 83 -12.77 12.87 2.56
C THR A 83 -11.73 13.99 2.78
N ASN A 84 -11.34 14.26 4.03
CA ASN A 84 -10.35 15.28 4.38
C ASN A 84 -8.94 14.73 4.60
N VAL A 85 -8.71 13.41 4.46
CA VAL A 85 -7.39 12.81 4.63
C VAL A 85 -6.55 13.08 3.39
N ILE A 86 -5.63 14.04 3.51
CA ILE A 86 -4.71 14.46 2.45
C ILE A 86 -3.62 13.39 2.23
N ASP A 87 -3.21 12.72 3.31
CA ASP A 87 -2.11 11.77 3.35
C ASP A 87 -2.60 10.41 3.89
N PRO A 88 -3.14 9.53 3.03
CA PRO A 88 -3.64 8.22 3.48
C PRO A 88 -2.51 7.40 4.10
N SER A 89 -2.73 6.89 5.31
CA SER A 89 -1.79 6.00 6.01
C SER A 89 -2.16 4.51 5.88
N THR A 90 -3.29 4.21 5.26
CA THR A 90 -3.84 2.84 5.19
C THR A 90 -4.35 2.51 3.79
N MET A 91 -4.23 1.25 3.38
CA MET A 91 -5.00 0.67 2.28
C MET A 91 -5.56 -0.69 2.67
N GLY A 92 -6.67 -1.09 2.07
CA GLY A 92 -7.19 -2.43 2.28
C GLY A 92 -8.04 -2.95 1.15
N VAL A 93 -8.29 -4.24 1.21
CA VAL A 93 -9.11 -4.97 0.25
C VAL A 93 -10.06 -5.90 1.00
N THR A 94 -11.36 -5.74 0.72
CA THR A 94 -12.41 -6.62 1.22
C THR A 94 -12.79 -7.64 0.16
N PHE A 95 -12.90 -8.91 0.56
CA PHE A 95 -13.31 -10.01 -0.29
C PHE A 95 -14.13 -11.04 0.49
N THR A 96 -14.78 -11.94 -0.22
CA THR A 96 -15.56 -13.03 0.36
C THR A 96 -14.91 -14.38 0.04
N VAL A 97 -14.74 -15.19 1.07
CA VAL A 97 -14.23 -16.57 0.96
C VAL A 97 -15.36 -17.58 1.06
N LYS A 98 -15.21 -18.70 0.35
CA LYS A 98 -16.19 -19.78 0.33
C LYS A 98 -16.27 -20.56 1.65
N PRO A 99 -17.41 -21.26 1.89
CA PRO A 99 -17.51 -22.19 3.00
C PRO A 99 -16.41 -23.26 2.95
N GLY A 100 -15.84 -23.57 4.11
CA GLY A 100 -14.81 -24.62 4.26
C GLY A 100 -13.37 -24.17 4.01
N VAL A 101 -13.14 -22.98 3.47
CA VAL A 101 -11.80 -22.38 3.38
C VAL A 101 -11.34 -22.01 4.79
N LYS A 102 -10.21 -22.58 5.24
CA LYS A 102 -9.68 -22.34 6.58
C LYS A 102 -8.59 -21.29 6.63
N GLN A 103 -7.82 -21.17 5.56
CA GLN A 103 -6.65 -20.29 5.49
C GLN A 103 -6.52 -19.65 4.12
N ILE A 104 -5.89 -18.48 4.09
CA ILE A 104 -5.47 -17.77 2.87
C ILE A 104 -4.02 -17.33 3.02
N LYS A 105 -3.33 -17.21 1.88
CA LYS A 105 -1.99 -16.65 1.81
C LYS A 105 -2.07 -15.23 1.29
N VAL A 106 -1.52 -14.30 2.05
CA VAL A 106 -1.46 -12.88 1.72
C VAL A 106 0.00 -12.50 1.52
N SER A 107 0.33 -11.97 0.35
CA SER A 107 1.66 -11.44 0.05
C SER A 107 1.57 -9.93 -0.06
N VAL A 108 2.54 -9.24 0.52
CA VAL A 108 2.67 -7.78 0.44
C VAL A 108 4.01 -7.45 -0.19
N SER A 109 4.01 -6.54 -1.16
CA SER A 109 5.22 -5.89 -1.65
C SER A 109 5.09 -4.38 -1.56
N TYR A 110 6.21 -3.70 -1.37
CA TYR A 110 6.29 -2.26 -1.18
C TYR A 110 7.72 -1.78 -1.42
N ALA A 111 7.91 -0.47 -1.48
CA ALA A 111 9.21 0.16 -1.46
C ALA A 111 9.31 1.20 -0.32
N GLN A 112 10.51 1.37 0.23
CA GLN A 112 10.88 2.50 1.07
C GLN A 112 12.01 3.26 0.38
N TYR A 113 12.09 4.56 0.61
CA TYR A 113 13.21 5.37 0.14
C TYR A 113 13.92 5.95 1.34
N HIS A 114 15.23 5.71 1.41
CA HIS A 114 16.05 6.21 2.50
C HIS A 114 16.94 7.34 2.01
N SER A 115 16.90 8.47 2.71
CA SER A 115 17.78 9.60 2.46
C SER A 115 19.23 9.26 2.76
N ASN A 116 20.12 9.50 1.81
CA ASN A 116 21.56 9.30 1.93
C ASN A 116 22.29 10.58 1.52
N THR A 117 23.34 10.94 2.24
CA THR A 117 24.29 11.99 1.87
C THR A 117 25.21 11.52 0.73
N LYS A 118 25.89 12.47 0.07
CA LYS A 118 26.88 12.13 -0.97
C LYS A 118 27.98 11.19 -0.45
N GLU A 119 28.46 11.40 0.77
CA GLU A 119 29.45 10.53 1.40
C GLU A 119 28.95 9.09 1.59
N GLU A 120 27.67 8.91 1.91
CA GLU A 120 27.06 7.58 2.08
C GLU A 120 26.87 6.87 0.75
N ILE A 121 26.43 7.60 -0.28
CA ILE A 121 26.35 7.10 -1.67
C ILE A 121 27.72 6.62 -2.15
N ASP A 122 28.77 7.42 -1.94
CA ASP A 122 30.13 7.07 -2.37
C ASP A 122 30.67 5.84 -1.61
N LYS A 123 30.33 5.68 -0.32
CA LYS A 123 30.67 4.48 0.46
C LYS A 123 29.95 3.22 -0.02
N GLN A 124 28.69 3.36 -0.47
CA GLN A 124 27.90 2.27 -1.03
C GLN A 124 28.31 1.93 -2.47
N GLY A 125 29.07 2.81 -3.13
CA GLY A 125 29.51 2.63 -4.51
C GLY A 125 28.39 2.76 -5.53
N LEU A 126 27.34 3.51 -5.19
CA LEU A 126 26.19 3.74 -6.06
C LEU A 126 26.50 4.84 -7.10
N ASP A 127 26.14 4.60 -8.36
CA ASP A 127 26.37 5.55 -9.43
C ASP A 127 25.27 6.62 -9.49
N VAL A 128 25.67 7.86 -9.22
CA VAL A 128 24.82 9.05 -9.29
C VAL A 128 25.35 10.08 -10.30
N SER A 129 26.26 9.67 -11.19
CA SER A 129 26.89 10.55 -12.20
C SER A 129 25.87 11.29 -13.08
N LYS A 130 24.71 10.66 -13.35
CA LYS A 130 23.61 11.27 -14.11
C LYS A 130 23.05 12.56 -13.49
N TYR A 131 23.30 12.81 -12.21
CA TYR A 131 22.86 14.00 -11.48
C TYR A 131 23.96 15.03 -11.22
N GLU A 132 25.20 14.83 -11.71
CA GLU A 132 26.35 15.69 -11.37
C GLU A 132 26.11 17.19 -11.55
N ASN A 133 25.29 17.58 -12.53
CA ASN A 133 25.00 18.98 -12.82
C ASN A 133 23.85 19.58 -11.99
N ASP A 134 23.06 18.73 -11.31
CA ASP A 134 21.82 19.10 -10.62
C ASP A 134 21.93 18.97 -9.09
N VAL A 135 23.09 18.52 -8.59
CA VAL A 135 23.33 18.28 -7.15
C VAL A 135 24.28 19.29 -6.54
N THR A 136 24.12 19.50 -5.24
CA THR A 136 25.04 20.26 -4.39
C THR A 136 25.52 19.37 -3.26
N ASP A 137 26.51 19.82 -2.49
CA ASP A 137 27.02 19.07 -1.32
C ASP A 137 25.94 18.77 -0.25
N LYS A 138 24.81 19.49 -0.28
CA LYS A 138 23.69 19.31 0.66
C LYS A 138 22.56 18.45 0.09
N THR A 139 22.67 17.99 -1.15
CA THR A 139 21.61 17.19 -1.77
C THR A 139 21.54 15.82 -1.10
N LEU A 140 20.33 15.43 -0.73
CA LEU A 140 20.02 14.07 -0.28
C LEU A 140 19.66 13.21 -1.49
N PHE A 141 20.18 12.00 -1.49
CA PHE A 141 19.89 10.95 -2.45
C PHE A 141 18.95 9.94 -1.81
N TRP A 142 17.77 9.76 -2.40
CA TRP A 142 16.75 8.86 -1.92
C TRP A 142 16.91 7.52 -2.61
N VAL A 143 17.49 6.57 -1.90
CA VAL A 143 17.78 5.23 -2.42
C VAL A 143 16.58 4.33 -2.16
N ARG A 144 16.05 3.72 -3.21
CA ARG A 144 14.91 2.79 -3.13
C ARG A 144 15.33 1.43 -2.56
N GLU A 145 14.55 0.92 -1.62
CA GLU A 145 14.64 -0.45 -1.11
C GLU A 145 13.30 -1.18 -1.30
N LEU A 146 13.34 -2.35 -1.93
CA LEU A 146 12.15 -3.19 -2.16
C LEU A 146 11.94 -4.18 -1.00
N GLY A 147 10.75 -4.14 -0.41
CA GLY A 147 10.29 -5.12 0.57
C GLY A 147 9.25 -6.08 -0.01
N LYS A 148 9.35 -7.37 0.32
CA LYS A 148 8.34 -8.37 -0.02
C LYS A 148 8.23 -9.45 1.05
N GLN A 149 7.02 -9.69 1.55
CA GLN A 149 6.75 -10.69 2.59
C GLN A 149 5.43 -11.40 2.34
N ALA A 150 5.26 -12.60 2.89
CA ALA A 150 4.04 -13.39 2.76
C ALA A 150 3.63 -13.98 4.11
N PHE A 151 2.33 -14.00 4.35
CA PHE A 151 1.70 -14.36 5.62
C PHE A 151 0.53 -15.31 5.37
N VAL A 152 0.25 -16.17 6.35
CA VAL A 152 -0.93 -17.02 6.36
C VAL A 152 -1.92 -16.46 7.39
N PHE A 153 -3.17 -16.32 6.97
CA PHE A 153 -4.27 -15.87 7.80
C PHE A 153 -5.32 -16.97 7.93
N ASP A 154 -5.75 -17.23 9.16
CA ASP A 154 -6.88 -18.12 9.44
C ASP A 154 -8.19 -17.37 9.23
N ILE A 155 -9.12 -17.99 8.51
CA ILE A 155 -10.47 -17.46 8.31
C ILE A 155 -11.23 -17.50 9.64
N GLY A 156 -11.92 -16.41 9.99
CA GLY A 156 -12.69 -16.33 11.22
C GLY A 156 -11.94 -15.74 12.41
N LYS A 157 -10.68 -15.34 12.25
CA LYS A 157 -9.86 -14.72 13.30
C LYS A 157 -9.18 -13.47 12.78
N ASP A 158 -9.21 -12.45 13.62
CA ASP A 158 -8.41 -11.25 13.40
C ASP A 158 -6.96 -11.56 13.78
N LYS A 159 -6.04 -11.05 12.96
CA LYS A 159 -4.61 -11.22 13.18
C LYS A 159 -3.89 -10.01 12.65
N GLU A 160 -2.81 -9.65 13.32
CA GLU A 160 -1.93 -8.56 12.91
C GLU A 160 -0.49 -9.07 12.82
N TYR A 161 0.22 -8.64 11.79
CA TYR A 161 1.65 -8.87 11.61
C TYR A 161 2.35 -7.55 11.39
N ARG A 162 3.48 -7.35 12.06
CA ARG A 162 4.40 -6.26 11.75
C ARG A 162 5.26 -6.67 10.55
N ILE A 163 5.20 -5.92 9.46
CA ILE A 163 5.96 -6.21 8.23
C ILE A 163 7.38 -5.67 8.38
N VAL A 164 7.50 -4.36 8.60
CA VAL A 164 8.76 -3.64 8.74
C VAL A 164 8.47 -2.43 9.62
N ASP A 165 9.34 -2.16 10.58
CA ASP A 165 9.20 -1.06 11.52
C ASP A 165 7.77 -0.86 12.06
N GLU A 166 7.11 0.27 11.79
CA GLU A 166 5.72 0.56 12.19
C GLU A 166 4.70 0.34 11.06
N ILE A 167 4.99 -0.54 10.11
CA ILE A 167 4.07 -0.99 9.06
C ILE A 167 3.44 -2.33 9.46
N TYR A 168 2.11 -2.39 9.47
CA TYR A 168 1.35 -3.53 9.94
C TYR A 168 0.38 -4.06 8.88
N LEU A 169 0.26 -5.37 8.79
CA LEU A 169 -0.76 -6.07 8.01
C LEU A 169 -1.76 -6.74 8.94
N ARG A 170 -3.03 -6.36 8.82
CA ARG A 170 -4.10 -6.84 9.68
C ARG A 170 -5.21 -7.48 8.87
N SER A 171 -5.80 -8.55 9.42
CA SER A 171 -7.05 -9.12 8.93
C SER A 171 -8.20 -8.78 9.86
N PHE A 172 -9.33 -8.46 9.26
CA PHE A 172 -10.61 -8.28 9.93
C PHE A 172 -11.61 -9.28 9.36
N THR A 173 -12.14 -10.13 10.22
CA THR A 173 -13.24 -11.03 9.87
C THR A 173 -14.56 -10.35 10.19
N HIS A 174 -15.37 -10.14 9.17
CA HIS A 174 -16.71 -9.59 9.30
C HIS A 174 -17.75 -10.70 9.50
N LYS A 175 -18.88 -10.61 8.79
CA LYS A 175 -19.96 -11.57 8.84
C LYS A 175 -19.59 -12.88 8.13
N THR A 176 -19.98 -13.99 8.75
CA THR A 176 -20.17 -15.27 8.08
C THR A 176 -21.66 -15.45 7.79
N PHE A 177 -22.01 -15.72 6.54
CA PHE A 177 -23.38 -15.93 6.10
C PHE A 177 -23.90 -17.30 6.51
N GLU A 178 -25.23 -17.48 6.51
CA GLU A 178 -25.86 -18.78 6.78
C GLU A 178 -25.42 -19.87 5.78
N SER A 179 -25.11 -19.46 4.55
CA SER A 179 -24.55 -20.33 3.51
C SER A 179 -23.08 -20.71 3.75
N GLY A 180 -22.41 -20.10 4.73
CA GLY A 180 -21.06 -20.41 5.19
C GLY A 180 -19.95 -19.55 4.58
N GLU A 181 -20.25 -18.65 3.65
CA GLU A 181 -19.28 -17.66 3.14
C GLU A 181 -18.88 -16.67 4.23
N THR A 182 -17.61 -16.27 4.26
CA THR A 182 -17.10 -15.29 5.22
C THR A 182 -16.54 -14.07 4.50
N VAL A 183 -16.87 -12.88 4.99
CA VAL A 183 -16.33 -11.60 4.48
C VAL A 183 -15.11 -11.22 5.31
N ILE A 184 -14.03 -10.85 4.62
CA ILE A 184 -12.75 -10.52 5.25
C ILE A 184 -12.18 -9.27 4.60
N THR A 185 -11.60 -8.39 5.41
CA THR A 185 -10.78 -7.27 4.95
C THR A 185 -9.33 -7.51 5.35
N ILE A 186 -8.41 -7.35 4.42
CA ILE A 186 -6.98 -7.27 4.68
C ILE A 186 -6.58 -5.80 4.56
N VAL A 187 -5.88 -5.30 5.58
CA VAL A 187 -5.51 -3.89 5.71
C VAL A 187 -4.01 -3.78 5.93
N LEU A 188 -3.34 -2.95 5.14
CA LEU A 188 -1.96 -2.53 5.34
C LEU A 188 -1.95 -1.11 5.87
N THR A 189 -1.36 -0.93 7.04
CA THR A 189 -1.40 0.33 7.80
C THR A 189 0.01 0.80 8.12
N ASN A 190 0.29 2.06 7.80
CA ASN A 190 1.44 2.79 8.28
C ASN A 190 1.09 3.48 9.61
N LYS A 191 1.71 3.02 10.70
CA LYS A 191 1.50 3.54 12.06
C LYS A 191 2.63 4.44 12.53
N TYR A 192 3.60 4.78 11.68
CA TYR A 192 4.61 5.76 12.03
C TYR A 192 3.96 7.10 12.38
N VAL A 193 4.51 7.77 13.38
CA VAL A 193 4.05 9.08 13.83
C VAL A 193 5.20 10.06 13.71
N ILE A 194 4.99 11.14 12.96
CA ILE A 194 6.00 12.17 12.71
C ILE A 194 5.48 13.56 13.08
N ASP A 195 6.40 14.51 13.21
CA ASP A 195 6.03 15.93 13.19
C ASP A 195 5.51 16.31 11.79
N GLN A 196 4.39 17.03 11.72
CA GLN A 196 3.71 17.35 10.45
C GLN A 196 4.62 18.09 9.46
N PHE A 197 5.58 18.87 9.96
CA PHE A 197 6.47 19.69 9.13
C PHE A 197 7.83 19.03 8.87
N ASP A 198 8.06 17.82 9.37
CA ASP A 198 9.27 17.06 9.08
C ASP A 198 9.13 16.30 7.75
N PHE A 199 9.41 17.01 6.67
CA PHE A 199 9.29 16.47 5.33
C PHE A 199 10.30 15.34 5.05
N ASP A 200 11.47 15.34 5.69
CA ASP A 200 12.47 14.31 5.42
C ASP A 200 12.06 13.01 6.11
N GLU A 201 11.59 13.07 7.36
CA GLU A 201 10.97 11.94 8.05
C GLU A 201 9.71 11.45 7.34
N LYS A 202 8.88 12.36 6.80
CA LYS A 202 7.72 11.97 5.97
C LYS A 202 8.13 11.11 4.79
N ASN A 203 9.24 11.42 4.12
CA ASN A 203 9.73 10.64 2.98
C ASN A 203 10.36 9.32 3.43
N ASN A 204 11.20 9.33 4.48
CA ASN A 204 11.85 8.13 5.01
C ASN A 204 10.85 7.09 5.54
N HIS A 205 9.71 7.54 6.06
CA HIS A 205 8.69 6.70 6.67
C HIS A 205 7.42 6.54 5.84
N SER A 206 7.40 7.04 4.59
CA SER A 206 6.33 6.72 3.64
C SER A 206 6.57 5.36 3.00
N LEU A 207 5.50 4.59 2.83
CA LEU A 207 5.50 3.35 2.08
C LEU A 207 5.10 3.63 0.63
N PHE A 208 5.90 3.22 -0.34
CA PHE A 208 5.65 3.46 -1.76
C PHE A 208 5.25 2.19 -2.48
N GLN A 209 4.43 2.33 -3.52
CA GLN A 209 3.99 1.26 -4.42
C GLN A 209 3.49 0.00 -3.69
N PRO A 210 2.69 0.15 -2.62
CA PRO A 210 2.24 -1.00 -1.85
C PRO A 210 1.28 -1.85 -2.69
N GLU A 211 1.46 -3.16 -2.66
CA GLU A 211 0.60 -4.14 -3.32
C GLU A 211 0.24 -5.25 -2.33
N ILE A 212 -1.05 -5.57 -2.23
CA ILE A 212 -1.55 -6.74 -1.51
C ILE A 212 -2.02 -7.76 -2.56
N THR A 213 -1.41 -8.94 -2.55
CA THR A 213 -1.84 -10.09 -3.35
C THR A 213 -2.36 -11.19 -2.44
N ILE A 214 -3.58 -11.66 -2.69
CA ILE A 214 -4.21 -12.71 -1.90
C ILE A 214 -4.41 -13.94 -2.77
N VAL A 215 -3.92 -15.09 -2.32
CA VAL A 215 -4.03 -16.37 -3.03
C VAL A 215 -4.52 -17.47 -2.09
N SER A 216 -5.11 -18.51 -2.66
CA SER A 216 -5.44 -19.72 -1.91
C SER A 216 -4.18 -20.55 -1.66
N ASP A 217 -4.09 -21.16 -0.48
CA ASP A 217 -3.02 -22.10 -0.14
C ASP A 217 -3.22 -23.46 -0.85
N GLU A 218 -4.48 -23.85 -1.08
CA GLU A 218 -4.82 -25.04 -1.85
C GLU A 218 -4.89 -24.73 -3.34
N MET A 219 -3.92 -25.26 -4.09
CA MET A 219 -3.98 -25.35 -5.55
C MET A 219 -5.21 -26.18 -5.93
N GLU A 220 -6.16 -25.57 -6.64
CA GLU A 220 -7.21 -26.16 -7.52
C GLU A 220 -8.64 -25.62 -7.30
N GLY A 221 -8.91 -24.88 -6.21
CA GLY A 221 -10.25 -24.35 -5.92
C GLY A 221 -10.44 -22.85 -6.20
N ARG A 222 -11.61 -22.45 -6.72
CA ARG A 222 -12.06 -21.04 -6.65
C ARG A 222 -12.33 -20.69 -5.17
N VAL A 223 -11.39 -20.06 -4.48
CA VAL A 223 -11.52 -19.67 -3.05
C VAL A 223 -12.36 -18.42 -2.85
N PHE A 224 -12.24 -17.47 -3.76
CA PHE A 224 -13.03 -16.24 -3.72
C PHE A 224 -14.39 -16.46 -4.38
N THR A 225 -15.41 -15.83 -3.82
CA THR A 225 -16.77 -15.86 -4.35
C THR A 225 -17.39 -14.47 -4.31
N SER A 226 -18.40 -14.26 -5.15
CA SER A 226 -19.30 -13.11 -5.02
C SER A 226 -20.52 -13.58 -4.26
N VAL A 227 -20.92 -12.81 -3.23
CA VAL A 227 -22.21 -13.02 -2.58
C VAL A 227 -23.29 -12.63 -3.60
N ARG A 228 -23.90 -13.63 -4.25
CA ARG A 228 -25.12 -13.38 -5.03
C ARG A 228 -26.26 -13.24 -4.02
N ARG A 229 -26.83 -12.04 -3.94
CA ARG A 229 -28.13 -11.81 -3.31
C ARG A 229 -29.22 -12.57 -4.06
#